data_AF-A0AAW5I6D9-F1
#
_entry.id   AF-A0AAW5I6D9-F1
#
_cell.length_a   1.000
_cell.length_b   1.000
_cell.length_c   1.000
_cell.angle_alpha   90.00
_cell.angle_beta   90.00
_cell.angle_gamma   90.00
#
_symmetry.space_group_name_H-M   'P 1'
#
loop_
_entity.id
_entity.type
_entity.pdbx_description
1 polymer ?
#
loop_
_entity_poly.entity_id
_entity_poly.type
_entity_poly.pdbx_seq_one_letter_code
_entity_poly.pdbx_strand_id
1 'polypeptide(L)'
;MKNLTFHIVGLTHNDVKGHEVEYAKEAEGRTICLVPDDANTFDMLAVKAYDKQQLIGYVSALEGEDVRALIIARKERNLRTRCIGCNSKNEGDKAGLQLMVRVLSDVSDEEMEQARREIYDDKIYDDWQYSGPVLPIEQLTRFSDCTMMLEGVINSIIRLRNTLSEGSLDAETEAMLREELADCLSEARERLSSFLEIQRSDYSREMTQARNRILHKLEQIDDDELQRLRAVLLTEMGFITSSAYRERAAYSFFVEAPNAIKKKQTGTYDYKDQLDAIEQQLHAFPHNLYPTFKADPVDFLRQVFYKRVPRKKMLQLLSGIVLMIMNGRVDDVKQWGKHGDEESLKAMKAVGAKPSNEVKKEKFMELVDLVIPKIAVYKKKGCPELLVNRQSDWFPVFRLLNGWGLFNMETPTAFCKHLAHLYEKLPPENTERAPLCKWKDLTQAKSAPFEYAALEWWRLDSGELGSVSKERFNRYCDIVNAFKMILGTTASSENVNLKEILPKLVDKKVPVSNTMKDDEMMAGDGS
;
A
#
# COMPACT_ATOMS: atom_id res chain seq x y z
N MET A 1 43.58 4.41 -7.41
CA MET A 1 42.78 4.44 -8.65
C MET A 1 41.93 3.18 -8.73
N LYS A 2 40.64 3.29 -9.03
CA LYS A 2 39.68 2.19 -9.09
C LYS A 2 39.21 1.99 -10.54
N ASN A 3 38.99 0.75 -10.96
CA ASN A 3 38.37 0.48 -12.26
C ASN A 3 36.85 0.53 -12.09
N LEU A 4 36.18 1.42 -12.81
CA LEU A 4 34.72 1.47 -12.87
C LEU A 4 34.27 0.92 -14.22
N THR A 5 33.32 0.01 -14.20
CA THR A 5 32.73 -0.59 -15.40
C THR A 5 31.27 -0.17 -15.48
N PHE A 6 30.84 0.24 -16.67
CA PHE A 6 29.47 0.67 -16.98
C PHE A 6 28.96 -0.09 -18.20
N HIS A 7 27.63 -0.15 -18.34
CA HIS A 7 26.94 -0.88 -19.39
C HIS A 7 26.24 0.07 -20.34
N ILE A 8 26.49 -0.10 -21.64
CA ILE A 8 25.79 0.64 -22.70
C ILE A 8 24.68 -0.25 -23.25
N VAL A 9 23.46 0.26 -23.17
CA VAL A 9 22.23 -0.41 -23.59
C VAL A 9 21.56 0.33 -24.75
N GLY A 10 20.57 -0.30 -25.36
CA GLY A 10 19.76 0.33 -26.41
C GLY A 10 20.43 0.38 -27.78
N LEU A 11 21.45 -0.45 -28.04
CA LEU A 11 22.10 -0.54 -29.35
C LEU A 11 21.10 -0.77 -30.49
N THR A 12 20.05 -1.55 -30.22
CA THR A 12 18.96 -1.89 -31.17
C THR A 12 18.07 -0.71 -31.57
N HIS A 13 18.28 0.48 -31.02
CA HIS A 13 17.42 1.65 -31.22
C HIS A 13 18.15 2.88 -31.76
N ASN A 14 19.47 2.81 -31.97
CA ASN A 14 20.29 3.97 -32.34
C ASN A 14 21.05 3.72 -33.65
N ASP A 15 22.13 4.46 -33.91
CA ASP A 15 22.79 4.53 -35.23
C ASP A 15 23.38 3.18 -35.69
N VAL A 16 23.57 2.23 -34.78
CA VAL A 16 24.07 0.87 -35.06
C VAL A 16 22.97 -0.17 -35.24
N LYS A 17 21.70 0.26 -35.24
CA LYS A 17 20.54 -0.63 -35.43
C LYS A 17 20.61 -1.36 -36.78
N GLY A 18 20.39 -2.67 -36.74
CA GLY A 18 20.51 -3.59 -37.88
C GLY A 18 21.85 -4.31 -37.94
N HIS A 19 22.88 -3.77 -37.26
CA HIS A 19 24.24 -4.32 -37.19
C HIS A 19 24.75 -4.39 -35.74
N GLU A 20 23.85 -4.36 -34.76
CA GLU A 20 24.22 -4.20 -33.34
C GLU A 20 25.13 -5.32 -32.82
N VAL A 21 24.89 -6.57 -33.23
CA VAL A 21 25.69 -7.74 -32.79
C VAL A 21 27.09 -7.70 -33.41
N GLU A 22 27.18 -7.32 -34.69
CA GLU A 22 28.46 -7.19 -35.40
C GLU A 22 29.26 -6.05 -34.80
N TYR A 23 28.63 -4.88 -34.62
CA TYR A 23 29.22 -3.73 -33.96
C TYR A 23 29.77 -4.07 -32.57
N ALA A 24 28.99 -4.79 -31.76
CA ALA A 24 29.40 -5.13 -30.39
C ALA A 24 30.67 -5.98 -30.33
N LYS A 25 30.87 -6.91 -31.29
CA LYS A 25 32.09 -7.70 -31.41
C LYS A 25 33.30 -6.86 -31.83
N GLU A 26 33.09 -5.91 -32.72
CA GLU A 26 34.18 -5.04 -33.21
C GLU A 26 34.50 -3.85 -32.29
N ALA A 27 33.59 -3.53 -31.36
CA ALA A 27 33.70 -2.38 -30.48
C ALA A 27 34.78 -2.57 -29.40
N GLU A 28 35.19 -3.80 -29.10
CA GLU A 28 36.20 -4.09 -28.07
C GLU A 28 37.50 -3.31 -28.32
N GLY A 29 38.01 -2.64 -27.29
CA GLY A 29 39.19 -1.78 -27.35
C GLY A 29 38.94 -0.37 -27.90
N ARG A 30 37.77 -0.07 -28.50
CA ARG A 30 37.44 1.29 -28.96
C ARG A 30 37.20 2.23 -27.78
N THR A 31 37.39 3.53 -28.03
CA THR A 31 37.02 4.58 -27.07
C THR A 31 35.56 4.95 -27.23
N ILE A 32 34.79 4.82 -26.15
CA ILE A 32 33.39 5.25 -26.09
C ILE A 32 33.30 6.50 -25.20
N CYS A 33 32.69 7.56 -25.73
CA CYS A 33 32.50 8.82 -25.03
C CYS A 33 31.09 8.89 -24.44
N LEU A 34 30.98 9.13 -23.13
CA LEU A 34 29.73 9.22 -22.41
C LEU A 34 29.41 10.69 -22.14
N VAL A 35 28.25 11.15 -22.59
CA VAL A 35 27.85 12.56 -22.58
C VAL A 35 26.50 12.71 -21.87
N PRO A 36 26.38 13.55 -20.82
CA PRO A 36 25.10 13.84 -20.18
C PRO A 36 24.06 14.35 -21.18
N ASP A 37 22.84 13.80 -21.12
CA ASP A 37 21.71 14.18 -21.97
C ASP A 37 20.66 14.94 -21.14
N ASP A 38 20.98 16.18 -20.75
CA ASP A 38 20.14 16.98 -19.84
C ASP A 38 18.77 17.38 -20.43
N ALA A 39 18.61 17.26 -21.75
CA ALA A 39 17.35 17.50 -22.45
C ALA A 39 16.44 16.26 -22.54
N ASN A 40 16.83 15.13 -21.95
CA ASN A 40 16.07 13.89 -22.07
C ASN A 40 14.74 13.95 -21.30
N THR A 41 13.64 13.79 -22.01
CA THR A 41 12.30 13.86 -21.42
C THR A 41 11.88 12.60 -20.69
N PHE A 42 12.62 11.49 -20.81
CA PHE A 42 12.30 10.20 -20.21
C PHE A 42 13.08 9.96 -18.92
N ASP A 43 14.41 9.90 -19.01
CA ASP A 43 15.32 9.68 -17.86
C ASP A 43 16.10 10.96 -17.54
N MET A 44 15.90 11.47 -16.32
CA MET A 44 16.56 12.68 -15.83
C MET A 44 18.09 12.52 -15.81
N LEU A 45 18.59 11.28 -15.68
CA LEU A 45 20.01 10.98 -15.59
C LEU A 45 20.56 10.36 -16.87
N ALA A 46 19.84 10.45 -17.99
CA ALA A 46 20.29 9.88 -19.25
C ALA A 46 21.70 10.34 -19.60
N VAL A 47 22.53 9.40 -20.05
CA VAL A 47 23.88 9.64 -20.57
C VAL A 47 23.98 8.91 -21.90
N LYS A 48 24.23 9.67 -22.97
CA LYS A 48 24.43 9.16 -24.32
C LYS A 48 25.82 8.55 -24.45
N ALA A 49 25.92 7.45 -25.20
CA ALA A 49 27.19 6.82 -25.53
C ALA A 49 27.50 7.01 -27.00
N TYR A 50 28.68 7.54 -27.29
CA TYR A 50 29.16 7.82 -28.64
C TYR A 50 30.41 7.03 -28.98
N ASP A 51 30.42 6.39 -30.15
CA ASP A 51 31.63 5.96 -30.83
C ASP A 51 31.90 6.95 -31.97
N LYS A 52 32.94 7.77 -31.80
CA LYS A 52 33.20 8.93 -32.66
C LYS A 52 31.99 9.87 -32.72
N GLN A 53 31.27 9.89 -33.84
CA GLN A 53 30.07 10.71 -34.05
C GLN A 53 28.77 9.90 -34.01
N GLN A 54 28.84 8.57 -33.94
CA GLN A 54 27.67 7.70 -33.92
C GLN A 54 27.13 7.60 -32.50
N LEU A 55 25.85 7.89 -32.33
CA LEU A 55 25.13 7.59 -31.09
C LEU A 55 24.85 6.09 -31.10
N ILE A 56 25.56 5.35 -30.25
CA ILE A 56 25.47 3.88 -30.22
C ILE A 56 24.50 3.37 -29.17
N GLY A 57 24.14 4.19 -28.18
CA GLY A 57 23.28 3.79 -27.09
C GLY A 57 23.28 4.77 -25.93
N TYR A 58 22.85 4.28 -24.79
CA TYR A 58 22.80 5.02 -23.53
C TYR A 58 23.44 4.20 -22.42
N VAL A 59 24.02 4.86 -21.42
CA VAL A 59 24.40 4.20 -20.17
C VAL A 59 23.14 3.60 -19.53
N SER A 60 23.26 2.42 -18.94
CA SER A 60 22.19 1.81 -18.15
C SER A 60 21.66 2.80 -17.12
N ALA A 61 20.34 2.89 -16.98
CA ALA A 61 19.71 3.81 -16.04
C ALA A 61 20.05 3.50 -14.58
N LEU A 62 20.60 2.33 -14.27
CA LEU A 62 21.08 2.01 -12.93
C LEU A 62 22.42 2.70 -12.62
N GLU A 63 23.19 3.01 -13.66
CA GLU A 63 24.57 3.48 -13.56
C GLU A 63 24.72 4.95 -13.98
N GLY A 64 23.68 5.54 -14.56
CA GLY A 64 23.69 6.93 -15.04
C GLY A 64 24.06 7.95 -13.95
N GLU A 65 23.64 7.70 -12.71
CA GLU A 65 24.02 8.52 -11.55
C GLU A 65 25.53 8.45 -11.27
N ASP A 66 26.11 7.25 -11.24
CA ASP A 66 27.55 7.06 -11.01
C ASP A 66 28.38 7.69 -12.12
N VAL A 67 27.96 7.57 -13.38
CA VAL A 67 28.64 8.23 -14.51
C VAL A 67 28.55 9.74 -14.40
N ARG A 68 27.37 10.30 -14.09
CA ARG A 68 27.20 11.75 -13.92
C ARG A 68 28.00 12.29 -12.74
N ALA A 69 27.97 11.61 -11.60
CA ALA A 69 28.76 11.97 -10.42
C ALA A 69 30.26 11.98 -10.75
N LEU A 70 30.74 10.99 -11.49
CA LEU A 70 32.15 10.93 -11.89
C LEU A 70 32.55 12.09 -12.81
N ILE A 71 31.69 12.47 -13.77
CA ILE A 71 31.92 13.62 -14.66
C ILE A 71 32.00 14.91 -13.85
N ILE A 72 31.06 15.12 -12.91
CA ILE A 72 31.00 16.29 -12.04
C ILE A 72 32.24 16.36 -11.14
N ALA A 73 32.58 15.26 -10.46
CA ALA A 73 33.73 15.19 -9.56
C ALA A 73 35.05 15.51 -10.28
N ARG A 74 35.18 15.07 -11.54
CA ARG A 74 36.33 15.39 -12.41
C ARG A 74 36.30 16.80 -13.00
N LYS A 75 35.19 17.53 -12.85
CA LYS A 75 34.94 18.82 -13.49
C LYS A 75 35.07 18.74 -15.02
N GLU A 76 34.67 17.61 -15.58
CA GLU A 76 34.68 17.34 -17.02
C GLU A 76 33.29 17.58 -17.63
N ARG A 77 33.21 17.59 -18.97
CA ARG A 77 31.92 17.69 -19.71
C ARG A 77 31.43 16.35 -20.24
N ASN A 78 32.31 15.37 -20.31
CA ASN A 78 32.04 14.02 -20.80
C ASN A 78 33.06 13.06 -20.19
N LEU A 79 32.75 11.77 -20.22
CA LEU A 79 33.64 10.73 -19.72
C LEU A 79 34.15 9.89 -20.89
N ARG A 80 35.48 9.73 -20.98
CA ARG A 80 36.10 8.83 -21.97
C ARG A 80 36.34 7.48 -21.34
N THR A 81 35.81 6.44 -21.98
CA THR A 81 35.89 5.05 -21.52
C THR A 81 36.48 4.16 -22.62
N ARG A 82 36.93 2.96 -22.25
CA ARG A 82 37.37 1.94 -23.20
C ARG A 82 36.38 0.77 -23.18
N CYS A 83 35.90 0.36 -24.35
CA CYS A 83 35.08 -0.85 -24.45
C CYS A 83 35.95 -2.08 -24.13
N ILE A 84 35.45 -2.95 -23.25
CA ILE A 84 36.13 -4.16 -22.79
C ILE A 84 35.42 -5.45 -23.21
N GLY A 85 34.31 -5.34 -23.94
CA GLY A 85 33.54 -6.49 -24.42
C GLY A 85 32.04 -6.20 -24.46
N CYS A 86 31.27 -7.25 -24.67
CA CYS A 86 29.80 -7.19 -24.73
C CYS A 86 29.17 -8.43 -24.08
N ASN A 87 27.94 -8.28 -23.60
CA ASN A 87 27.12 -9.35 -23.04
C ASN A 87 25.75 -9.38 -23.74
N SER A 88 25.13 -10.56 -23.83
CA SER A 88 23.79 -10.77 -24.39
C SER A 88 23.06 -11.87 -23.61
N LYS A 89 21.72 -11.93 -23.69
CA LYS A 89 20.94 -12.99 -22.98
C LYS A 89 21.22 -14.39 -23.52
N ASN A 90 21.40 -14.50 -24.83
CA ASN A 90 21.83 -15.70 -25.52
C ASN A 90 23.11 -15.34 -26.28
N GLU A 91 24.11 -16.21 -26.29
CA GLU A 91 25.38 -15.94 -26.99
C GLU A 91 25.14 -15.50 -28.44
N GLY A 92 25.60 -14.29 -28.77
CA GLY A 92 25.52 -13.73 -30.13
C GLY A 92 24.12 -13.25 -30.55
N ASP A 93 23.17 -13.13 -29.62
CA ASP A 93 21.83 -12.60 -29.88
C ASP A 93 21.74 -11.10 -29.57
N LYS A 94 20.83 -10.40 -30.26
CA LYS A 94 20.47 -9.00 -30.00
C LYS A 94 19.65 -8.85 -28.71
N ALA A 95 19.02 -9.92 -28.23
CA ALA A 95 18.20 -9.90 -27.03
C ALA A 95 19.04 -9.57 -25.79
N GLY A 96 18.79 -8.39 -25.21
CA GLY A 96 19.53 -7.91 -24.03
C GLY A 96 21.01 -7.62 -24.29
N LEU A 97 21.37 -7.31 -25.55
CA LEU A 97 22.73 -6.95 -25.92
C LEU A 97 23.15 -5.64 -25.23
N GLN A 98 24.31 -5.67 -24.59
CA GLN A 98 24.93 -4.54 -23.92
C GLN A 98 26.45 -4.53 -24.13
N LEU A 99 27.05 -3.34 -24.21
CA LEU A 99 28.51 -3.18 -24.19
C LEU A 99 28.98 -2.93 -22.78
N MET A 100 30.13 -3.47 -22.42
CA MET A 100 30.83 -3.13 -21.19
C MET A 100 31.93 -2.13 -21.50
N VAL A 101 31.88 -0.97 -20.84
CA VAL A 101 32.91 0.07 -20.97
C VAL A 101 33.56 0.34 -19.62
N ARG A 102 34.86 0.58 -19.62
CA ARG A 102 35.66 0.77 -18.40
C ARG A 102 36.37 2.11 -18.39
N VAL A 103 36.45 2.70 -17.21
CA VAL A 103 37.28 3.88 -16.92
C VAL A 103 38.12 3.64 -15.69
N LEU A 104 39.34 4.17 -15.69
CA LEU A 104 40.17 4.25 -14.51
C LEU A 104 39.81 5.54 -13.75
N SER A 105 39.26 5.40 -12.55
CA SER A 105 38.88 6.50 -11.67
C SER A 105 39.98 6.80 -10.64
N ASP A 106 40.32 8.07 -10.52
CA ASP A 106 41.17 8.68 -9.50
C ASP A 106 40.36 9.42 -8.42
N VAL A 107 39.04 9.51 -8.61
CA VAL A 107 38.11 10.18 -7.71
C VAL A 107 37.85 9.31 -6.48
N SER A 108 37.89 9.94 -5.30
CA SER A 108 37.56 9.30 -4.02
C SER A 108 36.05 9.07 -3.85
N ASP A 109 35.67 8.17 -2.93
CA ASP A 109 34.25 7.92 -2.65
C ASP A 109 33.56 9.18 -2.07
N GLU A 110 34.29 10.00 -1.31
CA GLU A 110 33.79 11.27 -0.76
C GLU A 110 33.48 12.31 -1.84
N GLU A 111 34.37 12.45 -2.83
CA GLU A 111 34.14 13.32 -3.99
C GLU A 111 32.96 12.84 -4.83
N MET A 112 32.81 11.53 -5.01
CA MET A 112 31.65 10.94 -5.70
C MET A 112 30.34 11.27 -4.97
N GLU A 113 30.29 11.10 -3.64
CA GLU A 113 29.08 11.44 -2.86
C GLU A 113 28.77 12.94 -2.88
N GLN A 114 29.80 13.79 -2.84
CA GLN A 114 29.61 15.24 -2.96
C GLN A 114 29.04 15.60 -4.33
N ALA A 115 29.58 15.03 -5.41
CA ALA A 115 29.07 15.21 -6.76
C ALA A 115 27.62 14.71 -6.92
N ARG A 116 27.24 13.59 -6.29
CA ARG A 116 25.84 13.10 -6.32
C ARG A 116 24.84 14.08 -5.74
N ARG A 117 25.22 14.86 -4.71
CA ARG A 117 24.36 15.90 -4.13
C ARG A 117 24.08 17.05 -5.10
N GLU A 118 24.97 17.29 -6.06
CA GLU A 118 24.83 18.34 -7.06
C GLU A 118 23.97 17.93 -8.27
N ILE A 119 23.69 16.62 -8.43
CA ILE A 119 22.93 16.09 -9.57
C ILE A 119 21.45 16.48 -9.52
N TYR A 120 20.85 16.49 -8.32
CA TYR A 120 19.40 16.61 -8.16
C TYR A 120 18.99 18.03 -7.78
N ASP A 121 18.07 18.61 -8.55
CA ASP A 121 17.36 19.82 -8.16
C ASP A 121 16.00 19.46 -7.54
N ASP A 122 16.01 19.21 -6.24
CA ASP A 122 14.79 18.84 -5.50
C ASP A 122 13.81 20.02 -5.34
N LYS A 123 14.19 21.25 -5.76
CA LYS A 123 13.33 22.44 -5.68
C LYS A 123 12.03 22.31 -6.47
N ILE A 124 12.02 21.44 -7.48
CA ILE A 124 10.80 21.10 -8.24
C ILE A 124 9.66 20.57 -7.34
N TYR A 125 9.99 20.06 -6.14
CA TYR A 125 9.02 19.56 -5.17
C TYR A 125 8.71 20.55 -4.03
N ASP A 126 9.33 21.74 -3.99
CA ASP A 126 9.21 22.69 -2.88
C ASP A 126 7.79 23.26 -2.76
N ASP A 127 7.18 23.60 -3.89
CA ASP A 127 5.81 24.14 -3.95
C ASP A 127 4.74 23.06 -3.86
N TRP A 128 5.12 21.78 -3.94
CA TRP A 128 4.17 20.67 -3.87
C TRP A 128 3.84 20.29 -2.43
N GLN A 129 2.55 20.41 -2.09
CA GLN A 129 2.00 20.06 -0.78
C GLN A 129 1.09 18.84 -0.86
N TYR A 130 1.12 18.02 0.19
CA TYR A 130 0.25 16.86 0.36
C TYR A 130 -0.39 16.91 1.75
N SER A 131 -1.71 17.05 1.78
CA SER A 131 -2.50 17.11 3.01
C SER A 131 -3.13 15.77 3.40
N GLY A 132 -2.98 14.73 2.57
CA GLY A 132 -3.50 13.41 2.85
C GLY A 132 -2.67 12.61 3.87
N PRO A 133 -3.17 11.44 4.30
CA PRO A 133 -2.43 10.56 5.19
C PRO A 133 -1.24 9.92 4.46
N VAL A 134 -0.16 9.65 5.19
CA VAL A 134 0.88 8.72 4.75
C VAL A 134 0.45 7.33 5.21
N LEU A 135 0.02 6.50 4.27
CA LEU A 135 -0.54 5.18 4.57
C LEU A 135 0.59 4.17 4.83
N PRO A 136 0.41 3.22 5.77
CA PRO A 136 1.41 2.21 6.08
C PRO A 136 1.41 1.12 5.01
N ILE A 137 2.03 1.41 3.85
CA ILE A 137 2.24 0.45 2.77
C ILE A 137 3.36 -0.49 3.19
N GLU A 138 3.00 -1.70 3.59
CA GLU A 138 3.91 -2.68 4.21
C GLU A 138 5.16 -2.97 3.37
N GLN A 139 5.00 -2.97 2.05
CA GLN A 139 6.08 -3.15 1.07
C GLN A 139 7.16 -2.06 1.16
N LEU A 140 6.84 -0.89 1.72
CA LEU A 140 7.75 0.25 1.84
C LEU A 140 8.17 0.52 3.29
N THR A 141 7.42 0.09 4.31
CA THR A 141 7.70 0.47 5.70
C THR A 141 8.99 -0.11 6.27
N ARG A 142 9.45 -1.28 5.80
CA ARG A 142 10.65 -1.96 6.32
C ARG A 142 11.99 -1.50 5.71
N PHE A 143 11.97 -0.59 4.75
CA PHE A 143 13.16 -0.26 3.96
C PHE A 143 14.31 0.35 4.77
N SER A 144 14.05 1.40 5.56
CA SER A 144 15.12 2.22 6.16
C SER A 144 15.97 1.40 7.11
N ASP A 145 15.33 0.69 8.03
CA ASP A 145 16.03 -0.06 9.08
C ASP A 145 16.78 -1.27 8.49
N CYS A 146 16.15 -2.02 7.59
CA CYS A 146 16.79 -3.17 6.94
C CYS A 146 18.03 -2.77 6.14
N THR A 147 17.96 -1.65 5.40
CA THR A 147 19.08 -1.17 4.58
C THR A 147 20.22 -0.65 5.44
N MET A 148 19.92 0.16 6.47
CA MET A 148 20.95 0.70 7.37
C MET A 148 21.68 -0.41 8.12
N MET A 149 20.95 -1.42 8.62
CA MET A 149 21.57 -2.54 9.33
C MET A 149 22.44 -3.41 8.40
N LEU A 150 21.99 -3.64 7.15
CA LEU A 150 22.78 -4.38 6.16
C LEU A 150 24.07 -3.62 5.78
N GLU A 151 23.97 -2.31 5.49
CA GLU A 151 25.16 -1.50 5.20
C GLU A 151 26.11 -1.48 6.41
N GLY A 152 25.57 -1.41 7.64
CA GLY A 152 26.34 -1.48 8.88
C GLY A 152 27.15 -2.76 9.00
N VAL A 153 26.52 -3.93 8.83
CA VAL A 153 27.22 -5.21 8.95
C VAL A 153 28.25 -5.42 7.83
N ILE A 154 27.95 -4.98 6.60
CA ILE A 154 28.91 -4.98 5.48
C ILE A 154 30.14 -4.12 5.80
N ASN A 155 29.94 -2.95 6.40
CA ASN A 155 31.05 -2.08 6.80
C ASN A 155 31.89 -2.72 7.91
N SER A 156 31.27 -3.41 8.87
CA SER A 156 31.98 -4.17 9.90
C SER A 156 32.84 -5.28 9.29
N ILE A 157 32.31 -6.05 8.33
CA ILE A 157 33.07 -7.09 7.60
C ILE A 157 34.31 -6.49 6.94
N ILE A 158 34.15 -5.40 6.18
CA ILE A 158 35.26 -4.75 5.49
C ILE A 158 36.32 -4.28 6.49
N ARG A 159 35.89 -3.66 7.61
CA ARG A 159 36.79 -3.19 8.68
C ARG A 159 37.57 -4.36 9.30
N LEU A 160 36.88 -5.42 9.74
CA LEU A 160 37.48 -6.59 10.37
C LEU A 160 38.49 -7.27 9.44
N ARG A 161 38.16 -7.41 8.16
CA ARG A 161 39.06 -8.00 7.15
C ARG A 161 40.33 -7.16 6.96
N ASN A 162 40.21 -5.84 6.91
CA ASN A 162 41.36 -4.94 6.80
C ASN A 162 42.26 -5.08 8.04
N THR A 163 41.69 -5.06 9.25
CA THR A 163 42.43 -5.23 10.51
C THR A 163 43.15 -6.58 10.58
N LEU A 164 42.49 -7.68 10.19
CA LEU A 164 43.11 -9.01 10.11
C LEU A 164 44.25 -9.08 9.07
N SER A 165 44.20 -8.24 8.02
CA SER A 165 45.21 -8.22 6.96
C SER A 165 46.47 -7.42 7.32
N GLU A 166 46.39 -6.51 8.31
CA GLU A 166 47.51 -5.66 8.74
C GLU A 166 48.57 -6.41 9.59
N GLY A 167 48.27 -7.63 10.06
CA GLY A 167 49.27 -8.62 10.47
C GLY A 167 50.01 -8.38 11.81
N SER A 168 49.47 -7.57 12.72
CA SER A 168 50.09 -7.20 14.01
C SER A 168 49.24 -7.57 15.23
N LEU A 169 48.58 -8.73 15.22
CA LEU A 169 47.66 -9.15 16.28
C LEU A 169 48.24 -10.34 17.06
N ASP A 170 47.98 -10.41 18.37
CA ASP A 170 48.22 -11.62 19.14
C ASP A 170 47.16 -12.69 18.78
N ALA A 171 47.46 -13.95 19.08
CA ALA A 171 46.63 -15.09 18.66
C ALA A 171 45.22 -15.08 19.29
N GLU A 172 45.05 -14.51 20.49
CA GLU A 172 43.76 -14.43 21.16
C GLU A 172 42.89 -13.37 20.48
N THR A 173 43.44 -12.17 20.23
CA THR A 173 42.76 -11.10 19.50
C THR A 173 42.42 -11.52 18.06
N GLU A 174 43.34 -12.20 17.36
CA GLU A 174 43.08 -12.69 16.01
C GLU A 174 41.92 -13.71 16.00
N ALA A 175 41.88 -14.64 16.95
CA ALA A 175 40.80 -15.62 17.06
C ALA A 175 39.45 -14.95 17.31
N MET A 176 39.39 -13.98 18.23
CA MET A 176 38.17 -13.22 18.51
C MET A 176 37.66 -12.44 17.28
N LEU A 177 38.56 -11.78 16.55
CA LEU A 177 38.18 -11.02 15.34
C LEU A 177 37.72 -11.94 14.20
N ARG A 178 38.27 -13.16 14.10
CA ARG A 178 37.82 -14.17 13.14
C ARG A 178 36.42 -14.70 13.48
N GLU A 179 36.12 -14.87 14.77
CA GLU A 179 34.78 -15.26 15.24
C GLU A 179 33.77 -14.14 14.96
N GLU A 180 34.08 -12.89 15.31
CA GLU A 180 33.23 -11.72 14.99
C GLU A 180 33.01 -11.57 13.49
N LEU A 181 34.04 -11.82 12.66
CA LEU A 181 33.91 -11.81 11.21
C LEU A 181 32.96 -12.90 10.71
N ALA A 182 33.02 -14.11 11.27
CA ALA A 182 32.13 -15.21 10.91
C ALA A 182 30.66 -14.88 11.25
N ASP A 183 30.42 -14.31 12.42
CA ASP A 183 29.09 -13.84 12.84
C ASP A 183 28.56 -12.74 11.92
N CYS A 184 29.40 -11.74 11.61
CA CYS A 184 29.04 -10.66 10.69
C CYS A 184 28.71 -11.18 9.28
N LEU A 185 29.48 -12.15 8.76
CA LEU A 185 29.22 -12.78 7.46
C LEU A 185 27.87 -13.53 7.46
N SER A 186 27.57 -14.26 8.53
CA SER A 186 26.29 -14.95 8.69
C SER A 186 25.11 -13.96 8.69
N GLU A 187 25.21 -12.90 9.51
CA GLU A 187 24.19 -11.85 9.60
C GLU A 187 24.03 -11.11 8.26
N ALA A 188 25.13 -10.82 7.55
CA ALA A 188 25.09 -10.18 6.23
C ALA A 188 24.31 -11.00 5.21
N ARG A 189 24.45 -12.34 5.20
CA ARG A 189 23.71 -13.21 4.26
C ARG A 189 22.20 -13.18 4.54
N GLU A 190 21.80 -13.25 5.81
CA GLU A 190 20.38 -13.18 6.20
C GLU A 190 19.78 -11.81 5.82
N ARG A 191 20.49 -10.74 6.17
CA ARG A 191 20.04 -9.37 5.89
C ARG A 191 19.99 -9.07 4.39
N LEU A 192 20.98 -9.53 3.61
CA LEU A 192 20.98 -9.35 2.16
C LEU A 192 19.83 -10.13 1.50
N SER A 193 19.52 -11.32 2.00
CA SER A 193 18.35 -12.09 1.55
C SER A 193 17.04 -11.33 1.80
N SER A 194 16.88 -10.74 2.99
CA SER A 194 15.72 -9.89 3.30
C SER A 194 15.68 -8.62 2.45
N PHE A 195 16.83 -8.00 2.18
CA PHE A 195 16.95 -6.83 1.31
C PHE A 195 16.50 -7.15 -0.12
N LEU A 196 16.85 -8.32 -0.68
CA LEU A 196 16.40 -8.75 -2.01
C LEU A 196 14.88 -8.81 -2.15
N GLU A 197 14.16 -9.18 -1.08
CA GLU A 197 12.69 -9.18 -1.10
C GLU A 197 12.11 -7.76 -1.08
N ILE A 198 12.62 -6.91 -0.19
CA ILE A 198 12.12 -5.54 0.00
C ILE A 198 12.44 -4.67 -1.22
N GLN A 199 13.65 -4.84 -1.78
CA GLN A 199 14.15 -3.95 -2.82
C GLN A 199 13.25 -3.91 -4.05
N ARG A 200 12.60 -5.02 -4.41
CA ARG A 200 11.78 -5.13 -5.63
C ARG A 200 10.57 -4.19 -5.66
N SER A 201 10.16 -3.70 -4.49
CA SER A 201 8.98 -2.84 -4.36
C SER A 201 9.32 -1.35 -4.25
N ASP A 202 10.57 -0.94 -4.02
CA ASP A 202 10.89 0.49 -3.83
C ASP A 202 11.53 1.09 -5.09
N TYR A 203 10.79 1.97 -5.78
CA TYR A 203 11.21 2.63 -7.02
C TYR A 203 11.87 4.00 -6.76
N SER A 204 12.14 4.33 -5.49
CA SER A 204 12.73 5.61 -5.13
C SER A 204 14.19 5.76 -5.58
N ARG A 205 14.61 7.02 -5.66
CA ARG A 205 16.02 7.39 -5.81
C ARG A 205 16.89 6.74 -4.74
N GLU A 206 16.50 6.85 -3.47
CA GLU A 206 17.29 6.40 -2.33
C GLU A 206 17.47 4.88 -2.32
N MET A 207 16.45 4.11 -2.73
CA MET A 207 16.61 2.67 -2.93
C MET A 207 17.59 2.37 -4.07
N THR A 208 17.51 3.08 -5.19
CA THR A 208 18.45 2.88 -6.31
C THR A 208 19.90 3.15 -5.87
N GLN A 209 20.12 4.23 -5.13
CA GLN A 209 21.42 4.55 -4.53
C GLN A 209 21.88 3.46 -3.55
N ALA A 210 20.99 2.97 -2.68
CA ALA A 210 21.30 1.91 -1.73
C ALA A 210 21.74 0.63 -2.44
N ARG A 211 21.03 0.21 -3.50
CA ARG A 211 21.40 -0.96 -4.29
C ARG A 211 22.81 -0.82 -4.90
N ASN A 212 23.12 0.33 -5.49
CA ASN A 212 24.45 0.61 -6.06
C ASN A 212 25.54 0.58 -4.98
N ARG A 213 25.32 1.26 -3.83
CA ARG A 213 26.29 1.24 -2.72
C ARG A 213 26.53 -0.16 -2.18
N ILE A 214 25.47 -0.96 -1.99
CA ILE A 214 25.57 -2.33 -1.51
C ILE A 214 26.34 -3.20 -2.52
N LEU A 215 26.04 -3.11 -3.83
CA LEU A 215 26.77 -3.85 -4.88
C LEU A 215 28.28 -3.55 -4.87
N HIS A 216 28.64 -2.27 -4.78
CA HIS A 216 30.04 -1.83 -4.75
C HIS A 216 30.78 -2.26 -3.49
N LYS A 217 30.11 -2.27 -2.33
CA LYS A 217 30.71 -2.77 -1.07
C LYS A 217 30.87 -4.29 -1.08
N LEU A 218 29.87 -5.02 -1.56
CA LEU A 218 29.92 -6.49 -1.65
C LEU A 218 31.04 -6.96 -2.58
N GLU A 219 31.45 -6.18 -3.58
CA GLU A 219 32.59 -6.51 -4.45
C GLU A 219 33.93 -6.64 -3.69
N GLN A 220 34.05 -6.01 -2.51
CA GLN A 220 35.26 -6.05 -1.68
C GLN A 220 35.28 -7.27 -0.74
N ILE A 221 34.20 -8.03 -0.66
CA ILE A 221 34.03 -9.16 0.25
C ILE A 221 34.20 -10.47 -0.52
N ASP A 222 35.13 -11.30 -0.07
CA ASP A 222 35.39 -12.62 -0.66
C ASP A 222 34.64 -13.67 0.16
N ASP A 223 33.35 -13.83 -0.16
CA ASP A 223 32.46 -14.80 0.45
C ASP A 223 31.51 -15.36 -0.61
N ASP A 224 31.53 -16.68 -0.83
CA ASP A 224 30.85 -17.32 -1.95
C ASP A 224 29.33 -17.06 -1.96
N GLU A 225 28.67 -17.14 -0.80
CA GLU A 225 27.22 -16.95 -0.73
C GLU A 225 26.84 -15.48 -0.85
N LEU A 226 27.61 -14.56 -0.25
CA LEU A 226 27.39 -13.12 -0.48
C LEU A 226 27.64 -12.74 -1.95
N GLN A 227 28.62 -13.34 -2.63
CA GLN A 227 28.83 -13.12 -4.07
C GLN A 227 27.69 -13.66 -4.91
N ARG A 228 27.12 -14.82 -4.54
CA ARG A 228 25.92 -15.36 -5.18
C ARG A 228 24.72 -14.42 -5.00
N LEU A 229 24.48 -13.93 -3.79
CA LEU A 229 23.40 -12.97 -3.50
C LEU A 229 23.64 -11.62 -4.20
N ARG A 230 24.89 -11.16 -4.29
CA ARG A 230 25.29 -9.98 -5.09
C ARG A 230 24.93 -10.15 -6.56
N ALA A 231 25.18 -11.33 -7.14
CA ALA A 231 24.82 -11.62 -8.52
C ALA A 231 23.29 -11.61 -8.75
N VAL A 232 22.51 -12.09 -7.78
CA VAL A 232 21.04 -11.98 -7.80
C VAL A 232 20.64 -10.50 -7.77
N LEU A 233 21.18 -9.70 -6.85
CA LEU A 233 20.89 -8.26 -6.78
C LEU A 233 21.19 -7.55 -8.11
N LEU A 234 22.37 -7.80 -8.68
CA LEU A 234 22.78 -7.21 -9.96
C LEU A 234 21.81 -7.60 -11.10
N THR A 235 21.40 -8.86 -11.14
CA THR A 235 20.44 -9.38 -12.12
C THR A 235 19.07 -8.70 -11.97
N GLU A 236 18.53 -8.67 -10.75
CA GLU A 236 17.22 -8.09 -10.47
C GLU A 236 17.17 -6.59 -10.72
N MET A 237 18.24 -5.88 -10.40
CA MET A 237 18.37 -4.46 -10.74
C MET A 237 18.19 -4.22 -12.23
N GLY A 238 18.85 -5.03 -13.08
CA GLY A 238 18.69 -4.98 -14.53
C GLY A 238 17.26 -5.23 -15.02
N PHE A 239 16.43 -5.90 -14.21
CA PHE A 239 15.04 -6.24 -14.53
C PHE A 239 13.98 -5.44 -13.78
N ILE A 240 14.35 -4.53 -12.87
CA ILE A 240 13.36 -3.81 -12.07
C ILE A 240 12.45 -2.91 -12.93
N THR A 241 12.95 -2.47 -14.08
CA THR A 241 12.17 -1.73 -15.10
C THR A 241 11.50 -2.63 -16.15
N SER A 242 11.70 -3.96 -16.08
CA SER A 242 11.03 -4.91 -16.97
C SER A 242 9.52 -4.91 -16.74
N SER A 243 8.75 -5.35 -17.73
CA SER A 243 7.28 -5.40 -17.62
C SER A 243 6.83 -6.34 -16.50
N ALA A 244 7.38 -7.55 -16.42
CA ALA A 244 6.96 -8.55 -15.43
C ALA A 244 7.14 -8.09 -13.98
N TYR A 245 8.29 -7.49 -13.65
CA TYR A 245 8.52 -6.96 -12.30
C TYR A 245 7.61 -5.77 -11.98
N ARG A 246 7.42 -4.86 -12.94
CA ARG A 246 6.52 -3.71 -12.74
C ARG A 246 5.06 -4.12 -12.62
N GLU A 247 4.61 -5.13 -13.35
CA GLU A 247 3.24 -5.66 -13.26
C GLU A 247 2.99 -6.24 -11.86
N ARG A 248 3.91 -7.06 -11.34
CA ARG A 248 3.81 -7.60 -9.98
C ARG A 248 3.84 -6.50 -8.92
N ALA A 249 4.74 -5.53 -9.06
CA ALA A 249 4.83 -4.40 -8.13
C ALA A 249 3.56 -3.53 -8.17
N ALA A 250 3.04 -3.24 -9.35
CA ALA A 250 1.80 -2.48 -9.53
C ALA A 250 0.61 -3.21 -8.89
N TYR A 251 0.51 -4.52 -9.07
CA TYR A 251 -0.54 -5.32 -8.44
C TYR A 251 -0.43 -5.25 -6.91
N SER A 252 0.78 -5.38 -6.38
CA SER A 252 1.00 -5.29 -4.93
C SER A 252 0.65 -3.91 -4.38
N PHE A 253 1.03 -2.83 -5.07
CA PHE A 253 0.73 -1.46 -4.63
C PHE A 253 -0.74 -1.06 -4.76
N PHE A 254 -1.38 -1.44 -5.85
CA PHE A 254 -2.67 -0.87 -6.24
C PHE A 254 -3.84 -1.84 -6.05
N VAL A 255 -3.57 -3.11 -5.71
CA VAL A 255 -4.60 -4.10 -5.38
C VAL A 255 -4.39 -4.66 -3.98
N GLU A 256 -3.22 -5.23 -3.67
CA GLU A 256 -3.01 -5.93 -2.40
C GLU A 256 -2.90 -4.97 -1.21
N ALA A 257 -2.07 -3.92 -1.33
CA ALA A 257 -1.88 -2.94 -0.28
C ALA A 257 -3.18 -2.22 0.13
N PRO A 258 -3.98 -1.63 -0.77
CA PRO A 258 -5.24 -0.99 -0.37
C PRO A 258 -6.23 -1.98 0.23
N ASN A 259 -6.29 -3.24 -0.26
CA ASN A 259 -7.12 -4.28 0.36
C ASN A 259 -6.66 -4.62 1.79
N ALA A 260 -5.36 -4.74 2.01
CA ALA A 260 -4.78 -5.00 3.33
C ALA A 260 -5.05 -3.82 4.29
N ILE A 261 -4.94 -2.58 3.80
CA ILE A 261 -5.23 -1.37 4.58
C ILE A 261 -6.72 -1.29 4.93
N LYS A 262 -7.63 -1.54 3.97
CA LYS A 262 -9.10 -1.57 4.23
C LYS A 262 -9.48 -2.59 5.29
N LYS A 263 -8.84 -3.77 5.31
CA LYS A 263 -9.05 -4.78 6.36
C LYS A 263 -8.59 -4.32 7.75
N LYS A 264 -7.53 -3.50 7.81
CA LYS A 264 -6.95 -3.00 9.07
C LYS A 264 -7.58 -1.69 9.55
N GLN A 265 -8.25 -0.91 8.70
CA GLN A 265 -8.83 0.39 9.06
C GLN A 265 -10.10 0.24 9.94
N THR A 266 -9.88 0.21 11.26
CA THR A 266 -10.89 0.42 12.30
C THR A 266 -11.08 1.93 12.54
N GLY A 267 -11.98 2.59 11.81
CA GLY A 267 -12.57 3.87 12.21
C GLY A 267 -11.63 5.03 12.61
N THR A 268 -10.76 5.50 11.71
CA THR A 268 -9.98 6.74 11.94
C THR A 268 -9.93 7.61 10.69
N TYR A 269 -10.36 8.88 10.85
CA TYR A 269 -10.44 9.97 9.86
C TYR A 269 -11.08 9.61 8.50
N ASP A 270 -12.33 10.02 8.31
CA ASP A 270 -12.99 9.99 7.01
C ASP A 270 -12.46 11.15 6.15
N TYR A 271 -11.56 10.86 5.21
CA TYR A 271 -11.00 11.86 4.29
C TYR A 271 -11.95 12.24 3.16
N LYS A 272 -13.21 11.75 3.14
CA LYS A 272 -14.19 12.02 2.08
C LYS A 272 -14.32 13.50 1.73
N ASP A 273 -14.39 14.36 2.74
CA ASP A 273 -14.54 15.81 2.55
C ASP A 273 -13.27 16.50 2.00
N GLN A 274 -12.14 15.80 1.98
CA GLN A 274 -10.84 16.29 1.50
C GLN A 274 -10.38 15.60 0.21
N LEU A 275 -11.10 14.59 -0.30
CA LEU A 275 -10.66 13.79 -1.45
C LEU A 275 -10.41 14.66 -2.70
N ASP A 276 -11.28 15.64 -2.98
CA ASP A 276 -11.12 16.51 -4.15
C ASP A 276 -9.83 17.37 -4.04
N ALA A 277 -9.55 17.90 -2.86
CA ALA A 277 -8.34 18.69 -2.61
C ALA A 277 -7.08 17.82 -2.71
N ILE A 278 -7.12 16.60 -2.15
CA ILE A 278 -6.01 15.65 -2.23
C ILE A 278 -5.79 15.21 -3.69
N GLU A 279 -6.84 14.93 -4.46
CA GLU A 279 -6.71 14.55 -5.87
C GLU A 279 -6.11 15.69 -6.71
N GLN A 280 -6.50 16.94 -6.46
CA GLN A 280 -5.86 18.11 -7.08
C GLN A 280 -4.37 18.22 -6.74
N GLN A 281 -3.98 17.96 -5.48
CA GLN A 281 -2.57 17.91 -5.10
C GLN A 281 -1.84 16.79 -5.85
N LEU A 282 -2.44 15.61 -6.03
CA LEU A 282 -1.83 14.53 -6.82
C LEU A 282 -1.65 14.94 -8.30
N HIS A 283 -2.62 15.63 -8.89
CA HIS A 283 -2.49 16.19 -10.24
C HIS A 283 -1.36 17.22 -10.36
N ALA A 284 -1.13 18.02 -9.31
CA ALA A 284 -0.04 18.98 -9.24
C ALA A 284 1.33 18.35 -8.94
N PHE A 285 1.41 17.03 -8.70
CA PHE A 285 2.69 16.36 -8.48
C PHE A 285 3.60 16.52 -9.71
N PRO A 286 4.89 16.86 -9.54
CA PRO A 286 5.81 17.06 -10.65
C PRO A 286 5.86 15.92 -11.67
N HIS A 287 6.25 16.24 -12.90
CA HIS A 287 6.39 15.28 -14.01
C HIS A 287 5.09 14.56 -14.45
N ASN A 288 3.91 15.08 -14.08
CA ASN A 288 2.61 14.49 -14.44
C ASN A 288 2.48 13.01 -14.03
N LEU A 289 3.04 12.63 -12.88
CA LEU A 289 3.04 11.23 -12.46
C LEU A 289 1.63 10.71 -12.13
N TYR A 290 0.76 11.51 -11.51
CA TYR A 290 -0.61 11.07 -11.26
C TYR A 290 -1.45 10.89 -12.56
N PRO A 291 -1.41 11.81 -13.54
CA PRO A 291 -1.95 11.54 -14.87
C PRO A 291 -1.37 10.30 -15.55
N THR A 292 -0.07 10.05 -15.37
CA THR A 292 0.57 8.82 -15.87
C THR A 292 -0.02 7.57 -15.21
N PHE A 293 -0.23 7.59 -13.90
CA PHE A 293 -0.91 6.51 -13.18
C PHE A 293 -2.33 6.26 -13.73
N LYS A 294 -3.10 7.32 -13.97
CA LYS A 294 -4.44 7.23 -14.57
C LYS A 294 -4.41 6.66 -16.00
N ALA A 295 -3.33 6.87 -16.74
CA ALA A 295 -3.14 6.23 -18.03
C ALA A 295 -2.78 4.75 -17.87
N ASP A 296 -1.73 4.44 -17.11
CA ASP A 296 -1.20 3.09 -16.92
C ASP A 296 -0.41 2.98 -15.59
N PRO A 297 -0.94 2.27 -14.57
CA PRO A 297 -0.26 2.08 -13.28
C PRO A 297 1.10 1.37 -13.39
N VAL A 298 1.31 0.54 -14.41
CA VAL A 298 2.57 -0.19 -14.63
C VAL A 298 3.62 0.73 -15.28
N ASP A 299 3.21 1.61 -16.19
CA ASP A 299 4.11 2.64 -16.75
C ASP A 299 4.45 3.71 -15.71
N PHE A 300 3.51 4.05 -14.83
CA PHE A 300 3.75 4.95 -13.71
C PHE A 300 4.97 4.55 -12.87
N LEU A 301 5.11 3.28 -12.48
CA LEU A 301 6.28 2.83 -11.70
C LEU A 301 7.59 3.02 -12.46
N ARG A 302 7.56 2.83 -13.79
CA ARG A 302 8.71 3.09 -14.66
C ARG A 302 9.08 4.58 -14.66
N GLN A 303 8.09 5.47 -14.74
CA GLN A 303 8.30 6.91 -14.70
C GLN A 303 8.83 7.36 -13.33
N VAL A 304 8.29 6.84 -12.22
CA VAL A 304 8.80 7.12 -10.86
C VAL A 304 10.31 6.83 -10.78
N PHE A 305 10.75 5.68 -11.30
CA PHE A 305 12.16 5.30 -11.33
C PHE A 305 13.01 6.25 -12.18
N TYR A 306 12.61 6.54 -13.42
CA TYR A 306 13.39 7.39 -14.33
C TYR A 306 13.40 8.87 -13.92
N LYS A 307 12.38 9.34 -13.20
CA LYS A 307 12.32 10.69 -12.63
C LYS A 307 13.04 10.83 -11.29
N ARG A 308 13.60 9.74 -10.75
CA ARG A 308 14.38 9.73 -9.50
C ARG A 308 13.61 10.39 -8.36
N VAL A 309 12.33 10.04 -8.24
CA VAL A 309 11.46 10.64 -7.23
C VAL A 309 12.04 10.38 -5.83
N PRO A 310 12.23 11.41 -5.01
CA PRO A 310 12.68 11.25 -3.63
C PRO A 310 11.71 10.36 -2.85
N ARG A 311 12.24 9.43 -2.06
CA ARG A 311 11.45 8.40 -1.36
C ARG A 311 10.34 8.99 -0.50
N LYS A 312 10.61 10.09 0.21
CA LYS A 312 9.60 10.81 1.00
C LYS A 312 8.43 11.26 0.14
N LYS A 313 8.70 11.84 -1.03
CA LYS A 313 7.68 12.33 -1.97
C LYS A 313 6.95 11.15 -2.64
N MET A 314 7.67 10.08 -2.99
CA MET A 314 7.08 8.84 -3.52
C MET A 314 6.09 8.21 -2.54
N LEU A 315 6.43 8.14 -1.25
CA LEU A 315 5.54 7.61 -0.21
C LEU A 315 4.23 8.42 -0.11
N GLN A 316 4.32 9.75 -0.17
CA GLN A 316 3.15 10.63 -0.16
C GLN A 316 2.29 10.43 -1.41
N LEU A 317 2.92 10.40 -2.60
CA LEU A 317 2.25 10.17 -3.87
C LEU A 317 1.52 8.81 -3.91
N LEU A 318 2.20 7.72 -3.52
CA LEU A 318 1.61 6.39 -3.46
C LEU A 318 0.49 6.32 -2.42
N SER A 319 0.66 6.95 -1.26
CA SER A 319 -0.40 7.00 -0.23
C SER A 319 -1.65 7.69 -0.74
N GLY A 320 -1.50 8.82 -1.44
CA GLY A 320 -2.62 9.53 -2.05
C GLY A 320 -3.31 8.69 -3.14
N ILE A 321 -2.54 8.02 -4.01
CA ILE A 321 -3.08 7.11 -5.03
C ILE A 321 -3.87 5.96 -4.37
N VAL A 322 -3.30 5.31 -3.37
CA VAL A 322 -3.94 4.23 -2.61
C VAL A 322 -5.23 4.73 -1.93
N LEU A 323 -5.22 5.94 -1.38
CA LEU A 323 -6.43 6.57 -0.84
C LEU A 323 -7.51 6.76 -1.92
N MET A 324 -7.14 7.22 -3.12
CA MET A 324 -8.08 7.36 -4.25
C MET A 324 -8.65 6.01 -4.68
N ILE A 325 -7.82 4.96 -4.72
CA ILE A 325 -8.25 3.59 -5.03
C ILE A 325 -9.27 3.10 -4.00
N MET A 326 -8.95 3.21 -2.71
CA MET A 326 -9.83 2.74 -1.62
C MET A 326 -11.20 3.41 -1.62
N ASN A 327 -11.28 4.64 -2.11
CA ASN A 327 -12.49 5.46 -2.20
C ASN A 327 -13.17 5.41 -3.59
N GLY A 328 -12.68 4.59 -4.52
CA GLY A 328 -13.30 4.39 -5.83
C GLY A 328 -13.16 5.58 -6.79
N ARG A 329 -12.14 6.42 -6.62
CA ARG A 329 -11.86 7.61 -7.46
C ARG A 329 -10.96 7.31 -8.68
N VAL A 330 -10.84 6.04 -9.05
CA VAL A 330 -9.90 5.55 -10.09
C VAL A 330 -10.59 4.65 -11.11
N ASP A 331 -11.90 4.80 -11.26
CA ASP A 331 -12.71 4.09 -12.26
C ASP A 331 -12.33 4.49 -13.70
N ASP A 332 -11.73 5.67 -13.86
CA ASP A 332 -11.22 6.27 -15.09
C ASP A 332 -9.84 5.77 -15.54
N VAL A 333 -9.19 4.85 -14.81
CA VAL A 333 -7.90 4.29 -15.25
C VAL A 333 -8.05 3.52 -16.56
N LYS A 334 -7.19 3.84 -17.55
CA LYS A 334 -7.37 3.42 -18.96
C LYS A 334 -6.88 2.01 -19.28
N GLN A 335 -5.69 1.64 -18.82
CA GLN A 335 -5.09 0.34 -19.12
C GLN A 335 -4.21 -0.16 -17.96
N TRP A 336 -3.77 -1.42 -18.06
CA TRP A 336 -2.82 -2.04 -17.13
C TRP A 336 -1.67 -2.69 -17.90
N GLY A 337 -0.50 -2.04 -17.92
CA GLY A 337 0.68 -2.54 -18.59
C GLY A 337 0.57 -2.58 -20.11
N LYS A 338 1.68 -2.99 -20.75
CA LYS A 338 1.83 -2.99 -22.21
C LYS A 338 0.79 -3.85 -22.93
N HIS A 339 0.35 -4.92 -22.28
CA HIS A 339 -0.58 -5.91 -22.85
C HIS A 339 -2.04 -5.67 -22.46
N GLY A 340 -2.33 -4.68 -21.61
CA GLY A 340 -3.70 -4.35 -21.20
C GLY A 340 -4.35 -5.48 -20.40
N ASP A 341 -3.76 -5.87 -19.27
CA ASP A 341 -4.34 -6.91 -18.40
C ASP A 341 -5.66 -6.45 -17.77
N GLU A 342 -6.76 -6.95 -18.33
CA GLU A 342 -8.11 -6.65 -17.86
C GLU A 342 -8.38 -7.17 -16.45
N GLU A 343 -7.79 -8.28 -16.03
CA GLU A 343 -8.05 -8.89 -14.73
C GLU A 343 -7.49 -8.00 -13.62
N SER A 344 -6.23 -7.59 -13.76
CA SER A 344 -5.61 -6.64 -12.83
C SER A 344 -6.33 -5.29 -12.79
N LEU A 345 -6.76 -4.77 -13.95
CA LEU A 345 -7.52 -3.52 -14.01
C LEU A 345 -8.88 -3.64 -13.29
N LYS A 346 -9.60 -4.75 -13.50
CA LYS A 346 -10.87 -5.04 -12.81
C LYS A 346 -10.65 -5.19 -11.30
N ALA A 347 -9.59 -5.91 -10.89
CA ALA A 347 -9.25 -6.10 -9.49
C ALA A 347 -8.98 -4.77 -8.78
N MET A 348 -8.19 -3.88 -9.37
CA MET A 348 -7.91 -2.55 -8.82
C MET A 348 -9.19 -1.71 -8.69
N LYS A 349 -10.02 -1.65 -9.74
CA LYS A 349 -11.28 -0.87 -9.70
C LYS A 349 -12.27 -1.43 -8.68
N ALA A 350 -12.26 -2.75 -8.46
CA ALA A 350 -13.11 -3.41 -7.46
C ALA A 350 -12.74 -3.06 -6.02
N VAL A 351 -11.49 -2.65 -5.74
CA VAL A 351 -11.05 -2.27 -4.38
C VAL A 351 -11.91 -1.12 -3.80
N GLY A 352 -12.20 -0.12 -4.62
CA GLY A 352 -13.02 1.03 -4.25
C GLY A 352 -14.53 0.83 -4.44
N ALA A 353 -14.96 -0.32 -4.95
CA ALA A 353 -16.37 -0.59 -5.19
C ALA A 353 -17.13 -0.67 -3.87
N LYS A 354 -18.28 0.02 -3.81
CA LYS A 354 -19.21 -0.11 -2.69
C LYS A 354 -19.82 -1.52 -2.75
N PRO A 355 -19.96 -2.22 -1.60
CA PRO A 355 -20.61 -3.53 -1.59
C PRO A 355 -22.05 -3.40 -2.10
N SER A 356 -22.52 -4.43 -2.83
CA SER A 356 -23.90 -4.49 -3.30
C SER A 356 -24.88 -4.53 -2.12
N ASN A 357 -26.16 -4.22 -2.34
CA ASN A 357 -27.15 -4.26 -1.27
C ASN A 357 -27.29 -5.67 -0.67
N GLU A 358 -27.09 -6.72 -1.46
CA GLU A 358 -27.13 -8.11 -1.04
C GLU A 358 -25.96 -8.41 -0.08
N VAL A 359 -24.73 -8.05 -0.48
CA VAL A 359 -23.53 -8.22 0.37
C VAL A 359 -23.62 -7.38 1.64
N LYS A 360 -24.17 -6.17 1.56
CA LYS A 360 -24.45 -5.33 2.73
C LYS A 360 -25.41 -6.00 3.70
N LYS A 361 -26.53 -6.55 3.19
CA LYS A 361 -27.52 -7.26 4.00
C LYS A 361 -26.95 -8.50 4.66
N GLU A 362 -26.16 -9.30 3.95
CA GLU A 362 -25.51 -10.50 4.49
C GLU A 362 -24.56 -10.15 5.64
N LYS A 363 -23.63 -9.21 5.44
CA LYS A 363 -22.72 -8.74 6.51
C LYS A 363 -23.46 -8.11 7.69
N PHE A 364 -24.54 -7.38 7.43
CA PHE A 364 -25.35 -6.81 8.49
C PHE A 364 -26.10 -7.90 9.27
N MET A 365 -26.53 -8.97 8.60
CA MET A 365 -27.13 -10.13 9.24
C MET A 365 -26.15 -10.86 10.15
N GLU A 366 -24.91 -11.09 9.71
CA GLU A 366 -23.84 -11.69 10.54
C GLU A 366 -23.60 -10.89 11.82
N LEU A 367 -23.60 -9.55 11.72
CA LEU A 367 -23.46 -8.69 12.89
C LEU A 367 -24.70 -8.78 13.81
N VAL A 368 -25.91 -8.85 13.25
CA VAL A 368 -27.16 -9.01 14.01
C VAL A 368 -27.18 -10.35 14.75
N ASP A 369 -26.66 -11.42 14.16
CA ASP A 369 -26.52 -12.75 14.79
C ASP A 369 -25.68 -12.69 16.07
N LEU A 370 -24.70 -11.78 16.14
CA LEU A 370 -23.89 -11.54 17.34
C LEU A 370 -24.58 -10.63 18.37
N VAL A 371 -25.46 -9.73 17.91
CA VAL A 371 -26.13 -8.72 18.76
C VAL A 371 -27.37 -9.28 19.45
N ILE A 372 -28.18 -10.10 18.76
CA ILE A 372 -29.41 -10.68 19.30
C ILE A 372 -29.17 -11.46 20.62
N PRO A 373 -28.15 -12.33 20.73
CA PRO A 373 -27.84 -13.00 21.98
C PRO A 373 -27.48 -12.05 23.12
N LYS A 374 -26.74 -10.97 22.82
CA LYS A 374 -26.31 -9.98 23.82
C LYS A 374 -27.50 -9.21 24.39
N ILE A 375 -28.46 -8.78 23.56
CA ILE A 375 -29.66 -8.11 24.06
C ILE A 375 -30.62 -9.06 24.79
N ALA A 376 -30.64 -10.34 24.42
CA ALA A 376 -31.47 -11.36 25.08
C ALA A 376 -31.10 -11.58 26.56
N VAL A 377 -29.86 -11.30 26.95
CA VAL A 377 -29.36 -11.43 28.34
C VAL A 377 -29.06 -10.07 28.98
N TYR A 378 -29.36 -8.97 28.28
CA TYR A 378 -29.01 -7.62 28.72
C TYR A 378 -29.86 -7.18 29.92
N LYS A 379 -29.19 -6.66 30.95
CA LYS A 379 -29.79 -6.05 32.14
C LYS A 379 -29.34 -4.59 32.22
N LYS A 380 -30.30 -3.67 32.38
CA LYS A 380 -30.00 -2.25 32.55
C LYS A 380 -29.26 -2.05 33.89
N LYS A 381 -28.28 -1.16 33.93
CA LYS A 381 -27.50 -0.86 35.15
C LYS A 381 -28.45 -0.47 36.28
N GLY A 382 -28.37 -1.16 37.42
CA GLY A 382 -29.26 -0.95 38.57
C GLY A 382 -30.59 -1.70 38.52
N CYS A 383 -30.87 -2.48 37.46
CA CYS A 383 -32.05 -3.34 37.35
C CYS A 383 -31.63 -4.82 37.35
N PRO A 384 -32.16 -5.65 38.27
CA PRO A 384 -31.83 -7.08 38.30
C PRO A 384 -32.56 -7.89 37.22
N GLU A 385 -33.64 -7.35 36.65
CA GLU A 385 -34.43 -7.97 35.60
C GLU A 385 -33.81 -7.77 34.22
N LEU A 386 -34.08 -8.71 33.32
CA LEU A 386 -33.80 -8.56 31.89
C LEU A 386 -34.57 -7.38 31.30
N LEU A 387 -33.91 -6.63 30.41
CA LEU A 387 -34.55 -5.54 29.68
C LEU A 387 -35.65 -6.08 28.74
N VAL A 388 -35.35 -7.18 28.05
CA VAL A 388 -36.33 -7.95 27.26
C VAL A 388 -36.82 -9.09 28.14
N ASN A 389 -37.94 -8.90 28.84
CA ASN A 389 -38.48 -9.89 29.78
C ASN A 389 -39.88 -10.42 29.41
N ARG A 390 -40.55 -9.82 28.43
CA ARG A 390 -41.80 -10.30 27.83
C ARG A 390 -41.61 -10.66 26.37
N GLN A 391 -42.44 -11.57 25.87
CA GLN A 391 -42.43 -11.95 24.45
C GLN A 391 -42.68 -10.75 23.52
N SER A 392 -43.51 -9.78 23.94
CA SER A 392 -43.78 -8.54 23.20
C SER A 392 -42.60 -7.56 23.17
N ASP A 393 -41.63 -7.69 24.07
CA ASP A 393 -40.45 -6.80 24.13
C ASP A 393 -39.47 -7.05 22.97
N TRP A 394 -39.68 -8.09 22.18
CA TRP A 394 -38.96 -8.29 20.92
C TRP A 394 -39.44 -7.39 19.79
N PHE A 395 -40.63 -6.78 19.93
CA PHE A 395 -41.19 -5.92 18.89
C PHE A 395 -40.30 -4.73 18.50
N PRO A 396 -39.71 -3.94 19.42
CA PRO A 396 -38.82 -2.84 19.07
C PRO A 396 -37.60 -3.31 18.26
N VAL A 397 -37.00 -4.45 18.64
CA VAL A 397 -35.87 -5.06 17.92
C VAL A 397 -36.28 -5.51 16.52
N PHE A 398 -37.36 -6.28 16.42
CA PHE A 398 -37.92 -6.72 15.12
C PHE A 398 -38.21 -5.54 14.19
N ARG A 399 -38.77 -4.46 14.74
CA ARG A 399 -39.14 -3.27 14.00
C ARG A 399 -37.94 -2.49 13.49
N LEU A 400 -36.86 -2.35 14.27
CA LEU A 400 -35.59 -1.78 13.82
C LEU A 400 -35.01 -2.59 12.64
N LEU A 401 -34.95 -3.91 12.78
CA LEU A 401 -34.42 -4.79 11.74
C LEU A 401 -35.30 -4.79 10.48
N ASN A 402 -36.61 -4.56 10.62
CA ASN A 402 -37.49 -4.30 9.48
C ASN A 402 -37.22 -2.95 8.81
N GLY A 403 -37.02 -1.87 9.59
CA GLY A 403 -36.67 -0.55 9.05
C GLY A 403 -35.37 -0.57 8.23
N TRP A 404 -34.41 -1.40 8.63
CA TRP A 404 -33.18 -1.69 7.89
C TRP A 404 -33.33 -2.78 6.81
N GLY A 405 -34.54 -3.29 6.56
CA GLY A 405 -34.84 -4.19 5.45
C GLY A 405 -34.30 -5.61 5.57
N LEU A 406 -34.00 -6.09 6.79
CA LEU A 406 -33.62 -7.48 7.08
C LEU A 406 -34.83 -8.40 7.24
N PHE A 407 -35.88 -7.93 7.90
CA PHE A 407 -37.13 -8.68 8.09
C PHE A 407 -38.32 -7.91 7.52
N ASN A 408 -39.41 -8.61 7.20
CA ASN A 408 -40.65 -8.00 6.67
C ASN A 408 -41.76 -7.98 7.74
N MET A 409 -42.38 -6.81 7.93
CA MET A 409 -43.55 -6.60 8.81
C MET A 409 -44.79 -7.40 8.43
N GLU A 410 -44.91 -7.83 7.17
CA GLU A 410 -45.96 -8.73 6.69
C GLU A 410 -45.70 -10.18 7.08
N THR A 411 -44.43 -10.54 7.35
CA THR A 411 -44.03 -11.91 7.72
C THR A 411 -43.19 -11.95 9.01
N PRO A 412 -43.72 -11.54 10.19
CA PRO A 412 -42.96 -11.56 11.45
C PRO A 412 -42.48 -12.95 11.88
N THR A 413 -43.10 -14.02 11.37
CA THR A 413 -42.69 -15.41 11.60
C THR A 413 -41.23 -15.67 11.20
N ALA A 414 -40.70 -14.96 10.20
CA ALA A 414 -39.29 -15.10 9.78
C ALA A 414 -38.33 -14.70 10.91
N PHE A 415 -38.62 -13.60 11.61
CA PHE A 415 -37.83 -13.17 12.77
C PHE A 415 -37.96 -14.15 13.94
N CYS A 416 -39.17 -14.61 14.26
CA CYS A 416 -39.37 -15.59 15.34
C CYS A 416 -38.59 -16.90 15.09
N LYS A 417 -38.59 -17.40 13.84
CA LYS A 417 -37.81 -18.59 13.46
C LYS A 417 -36.32 -18.35 13.58
N HIS A 418 -35.85 -17.19 13.14
CA HIS A 418 -34.44 -16.81 13.23
C HIS A 418 -33.97 -16.69 14.69
N LEU A 419 -34.77 -16.06 15.56
CA LEU A 419 -34.51 -15.97 16.98
C LEU A 419 -34.42 -17.35 17.65
N ALA A 420 -35.34 -18.27 17.30
CA ALA A 420 -35.29 -19.65 17.79
C ALA A 420 -34.00 -20.37 17.37
N HIS A 421 -33.59 -20.22 16.11
CA HIS A 421 -32.34 -20.80 15.59
C HIS A 421 -31.10 -20.27 16.31
N LEU A 422 -31.04 -18.96 16.61
CA LEU A 422 -29.93 -18.40 17.39
C LEU A 422 -29.90 -18.97 18.81
N TYR A 423 -31.07 -19.21 19.43
CA TYR A 423 -31.17 -19.77 20.77
C TYR A 423 -30.74 -21.23 20.86
N GLU A 424 -30.86 -22.02 19.79
CA GLU A 424 -30.36 -23.39 19.68
C GLU A 424 -28.82 -23.44 19.69
N LYS A 425 -28.17 -22.37 19.21
CA LYS A 425 -26.70 -22.25 19.17
C LYS A 425 -26.10 -21.71 20.47
N LEU A 426 -26.93 -21.21 21.39
CA LEU A 426 -26.47 -20.69 22.67
C LEU A 426 -26.45 -21.81 23.72
N PRO A 427 -25.42 -21.88 24.58
CA PRO A 427 -25.31 -22.93 25.59
C PRO A 427 -26.54 -22.93 26.53
N PRO A 428 -27.12 -24.11 26.79
CA PRO A 428 -28.40 -24.22 27.51
C PRO A 428 -28.32 -24.02 29.03
N GLU A 429 -27.15 -23.72 29.62
CA GLU A 429 -26.96 -23.84 31.06
C GLU A 429 -26.91 -22.49 31.79
N ASN A 430 -27.86 -22.30 32.72
CA ASN A 430 -27.88 -21.32 33.82
C ASN A 430 -27.73 -19.82 33.50
N THR A 431 -28.21 -19.36 32.35
CA THR A 431 -28.34 -17.91 32.08
C THR A 431 -29.80 -17.51 31.95
N GLU A 432 -30.27 -16.63 32.84
CA GLU A 432 -31.56 -15.95 32.70
C GLU A 432 -31.59 -15.21 31.34
N ARG A 433 -32.50 -15.60 30.43
CA ARG A 433 -32.57 -15.07 29.06
C ARG A 433 -34.00 -14.70 28.65
N ALA A 434 -34.12 -13.77 27.72
CA ALA A 434 -35.38 -13.27 27.20
C ALA A 434 -36.24 -14.40 26.60
N PRO A 435 -37.57 -14.38 26.78
CA PRO A 435 -38.45 -15.42 26.23
C PRO A 435 -38.54 -15.34 24.70
N LEU A 436 -38.69 -16.49 24.03
CA LEU A 436 -38.94 -16.55 22.58
C LEU A 436 -40.32 -15.95 22.25
N CYS A 437 -40.40 -15.10 21.23
CA CYS A 437 -41.66 -14.52 20.75
C CYS A 437 -42.33 -15.38 19.66
N LYS A 438 -43.66 -15.25 19.54
CA LYS A 438 -44.48 -15.78 18.45
C LYS A 438 -45.02 -14.62 17.61
N TRP A 439 -45.51 -14.94 16.42
CA TRP A 439 -46.07 -13.96 15.48
C TRP A 439 -47.15 -13.04 16.12
N LYS A 440 -48.00 -13.58 17.01
CA LYS A 440 -49.04 -12.81 17.69
C LYS A 440 -48.46 -11.72 18.61
N ASP A 441 -47.32 -11.98 19.25
CA ASP A 441 -46.67 -11.05 20.18
C ASP A 441 -46.10 -9.82 19.45
N LEU A 442 -45.64 -10.02 18.20
CA LEU A 442 -45.13 -8.95 17.33
C LEU A 442 -46.26 -8.21 16.60
N THR A 443 -47.41 -8.86 16.39
CA THR A 443 -48.55 -8.28 15.65
C THR A 443 -49.43 -7.41 16.55
N GLN A 444 -49.65 -7.80 17.80
CA GLN A 444 -50.41 -7.01 18.79
C GLN A 444 -49.70 -5.72 19.22
N ALA A 445 -48.40 -5.59 18.93
CA ALA A 445 -47.63 -4.40 19.24
C ALA A 445 -47.74 -3.27 18.19
N LYS A 446 -48.40 -3.52 17.04
CA LYS A 446 -48.70 -2.54 15.98
C LYS A 446 -49.82 -1.57 16.41
N SER A 447 -49.53 -0.66 17.34
CA SER A 447 -50.43 0.48 17.66
C SER A 447 -50.01 1.74 16.91
N ALA A 448 -50.97 2.62 16.61
CA ALA A 448 -50.80 3.82 15.77
C ALA A 448 -49.57 4.71 16.08
N PRO A 449 -49.14 4.93 17.34
CA PRO A 449 -47.94 5.74 17.63
C PRO A 449 -46.64 5.09 17.17
N PHE A 450 -46.65 3.76 17.05
CA PHE A 450 -45.57 2.98 16.46
C PHE A 450 -45.82 2.72 14.97
N GLU A 451 -46.46 3.65 14.25
CA GLU A 451 -46.45 3.71 12.78
C GLU A 451 -45.37 4.66 12.22
N TYR A 452 -44.80 5.55 13.03
CA TYR A 452 -43.66 6.42 12.66
C TYR A 452 -42.37 5.63 12.44
N ALA A 453 -41.53 6.00 11.46
CA ALA A 453 -40.33 5.24 11.07
C ALA A 453 -39.55 4.75 12.29
N ALA A 454 -39.25 3.44 12.34
CA ALA A 454 -38.61 2.79 13.50
C ALA A 454 -37.31 3.47 13.95
N LEU A 455 -36.67 4.15 12.99
CA LEU A 455 -35.42 4.87 13.14
C LEU A 455 -35.57 6.30 13.60
N GLU A 456 -36.75 6.92 13.61
CA GLU A 456 -36.98 8.30 14.08
C GLU A 456 -37.80 8.36 15.37
N TRP A 457 -37.78 7.28 16.17
CA TRP A 457 -38.58 7.16 17.40
C TRP A 457 -38.37 8.30 18.41
N TRP A 458 -37.22 8.98 18.37
CA TRP A 458 -36.91 10.15 19.22
C TRP A 458 -37.67 11.42 18.83
N ARG A 459 -38.32 11.45 17.65
CA ARG A 459 -39.14 12.59 17.20
C ARG A 459 -40.57 12.53 17.72
N LEU A 460 -40.96 11.45 18.39
CA LEU A 460 -42.30 11.28 18.93
C LEU A 460 -42.45 12.05 20.24
N ASP A 461 -43.26 13.10 20.21
CA ASP A 461 -43.63 13.86 21.42
C ASP A 461 -44.76 13.16 22.19
N SER A 462 -44.86 13.45 23.49
CA SER A 462 -45.88 12.84 24.37
C SER A 462 -47.34 13.07 23.92
N GLY A 463 -47.59 14.11 23.10
CA GLY A 463 -48.89 14.39 22.48
C GLY A 463 -49.22 13.52 21.25
N GLU A 464 -48.22 12.88 20.65
CA GLU A 464 -48.37 12.01 19.46
C GLU A 464 -48.55 10.53 19.82
N LEU A 465 -48.56 10.21 21.13
CA LEU A 465 -48.68 8.84 21.67
C LEU A 465 -50.11 8.26 21.62
N GLY A 466 -51.13 9.04 21.24
CA GLY A 466 -52.51 8.55 21.12
C GLY A 466 -52.98 7.77 22.35
N SER A 467 -53.29 6.48 22.19
CA SER A 467 -53.74 5.57 23.27
C SER A 467 -52.62 4.75 23.94
N VAL A 468 -51.35 4.99 23.60
CA VAL A 468 -50.20 4.27 24.18
C VAL A 468 -49.76 4.93 25.48
N SER A 469 -49.60 4.14 26.54
CA SER A 469 -49.12 4.66 27.82
C SER A 469 -47.65 5.09 27.75
N LYS A 470 -47.30 6.10 28.56
CA LYS A 470 -45.94 6.60 28.68
C LYS A 470 -44.96 5.51 29.14
N GLU A 471 -45.37 4.58 30.00
CA GLU A 471 -44.51 3.47 30.41
C GLU A 471 -44.21 2.52 29.24
N ARG A 472 -45.21 2.23 28.39
CA ARG A 472 -45.03 1.37 27.22
C ARG A 472 -44.11 2.02 26.18
N PHE A 473 -44.23 3.33 25.98
CA PHE A 473 -43.34 4.09 25.11
C PHE A 473 -41.90 4.11 25.64
N ASN A 474 -41.70 4.46 26.92
CA ASN A 474 -40.38 4.49 27.53
C ASN A 474 -39.69 3.11 27.45
N ARG A 475 -40.44 2.02 27.66
CA ARG A 475 -39.93 0.66 27.51
C ARG A 475 -39.47 0.35 26.08
N TYR A 476 -40.23 0.80 25.07
CA TYR A 476 -39.82 0.69 23.67
C TYR A 476 -38.49 1.42 23.43
N CYS A 477 -38.37 2.65 23.91
CA CYS A 477 -37.16 3.49 23.76
C CYS A 477 -35.94 2.86 24.44
N ASP A 478 -36.10 2.35 25.66
CA ASP A 478 -35.03 1.68 26.39
C ASP A 478 -34.48 0.47 25.61
N ILE A 479 -35.35 -0.35 25.02
CA ILE A 479 -34.94 -1.53 24.22
C ILE A 479 -34.24 -1.09 22.93
N VAL A 480 -34.74 -0.07 22.24
CA VAL A 480 -34.11 0.46 21.02
C VAL A 480 -32.71 1.02 21.32
N ASN A 481 -32.58 1.79 22.39
CA ASN A 481 -31.31 2.37 22.81
C ASN A 481 -30.30 1.28 23.17
N ALA A 482 -30.71 0.31 23.97
CA ALA A 482 -29.85 -0.82 24.33
C ALA A 482 -29.41 -1.61 23.09
N PHE A 483 -30.33 -1.87 22.14
CA PHE A 483 -30.00 -2.56 20.89
C PHE A 483 -28.96 -1.79 20.07
N LYS A 484 -29.18 -0.49 19.85
CA LYS A 484 -28.23 0.35 19.08
C LYS A 484 -26.87 0.45 19.77
N MET A 485 -26.83 0.56 21.09
CA MET A 485 -25.59 0.58 21.87
C MET A 485 -24.83 -0.76 21.73
N ILE A 486 -25.51 -1.90 21.86
CA ILE A 486 -24.89 -3.23 21.70
C ILE A 486 -24.43 -3.44 20.26
N LEU A 487 -25.22 -2.98 19.27
CA LEU A 487 -24.84 -3.02 17.86
C LEU A 487 -23.57 -2.22 17.59
N GLY A 488 -23.48 -1.00 18.11
CA GLY A 488 -22.30 -0.15 17.98
C GLY A 488 -21.06 -0.76 18.63
N THR A 489 -21.18 -1.25 19.87
CA THR A 489 -20.05 -1.88 20.58
C THR A 489 -19.60 -3.19 19.91
N THR A 490 -20.53 -3.99 19.41
CA THR A 490 -20.22 -5.23 18.67
C THR A 490 -19.60 -4.93 17.31
N ALA A 491 -20.11 -3.93 16.58
CA ALA A 491 -19.49 -3.52 15.32
C ALA A 491 -18.03 -3.09 15.53
N SER A 492 -17.75 -2.33 16.60
CA SER A 492 -16.39 -1.94 16.96
C SER A 492 -15.51 -3.14 17.33
N SER A 493 -16.03 -4.12 18.08
CA SER A 493 -15.25 -5.31 18.45
C SER A 493 -14.94 -6.21 17.26
N GLU A 494 -15.88 -6.34 16.32
CA GLU A 494 -15.75 -7.15 15.10
C GLU A 494 -15.08 -6.41 13.94
N ASN A 495 -14.62 -5.17 14.15
CA ASN A 495 -14.01 -4.33 13.12
C ASN A 495 -14.92 -4.14 11.88
N VAL A 496 -16.20 -3.83 12.11
CA VAL A 496 -17.23 -3.64 11.08
C VAL A 496 -17.65 -2.17 10.99
N ASN A 497 -17.55 -1.57 9.80
CA ASN A 497 -18.04 -0.22 9.54
C ASN A 497 -19.55 -0.20 9.24
N LEU A 498 -20.37 0.16 10.24
CA LEU A 498 -21.83 0.23 10.12
C LEU A 498 -22.30 1.13 8.95
N LYS A 499 -21.63 2.26 8.68
CA LYS A 499 -22.02 3.17 7.58
C LYS A 499 -21.92 2.51 6.19
N GLU A 500 -21.01 1.55 6.03
CA GLU A 500 -20.83 0.84 4.77
C GLU A 500 -21.84 -0.29 4.57
N ILE A 501 -22.19 -0.99 5.66
CA ILE A 501 -23.02 -2.20 5.62
C ILE A 501 -24.51 -1.99 5.90
N LEU A 502 -24.90 -0.86 6.51
CA LEU A 502 -26.31 -0.57 6.77
C LEU A 502 -27.10 -0.54 5.43
N PRO A 503 -28.11 -1.40 5.25
CA PRO A 503 -28.90 -1.42 4.03
C PRO A 503 -29.74 -0.13 3.87
N LYS A 504 -30.20 0.14 2.64
CA LYS A 504 -31.13 1.26 2.38
C LYS A 504 -32.40 1.11 3.22
N LEU A 505 -32.87 2.23 3.79
CA LEU A 505 -34.09 2.30 4.57
C LEU A 505 -35.30 1.90 3.73
N VAL A 506 -36.18 1.06 4.29
CA VAL A 506 -37.34 0.51 3.56
C VAL A 506 -38.61 1.36 3.75
N ASP A 507 -38.63 2.25 4.74
CA ASP A 507 -39.81 3.10 5.01
C ASP A 507 -40.01 4.15 3.90
N LYS A 508 -41.07 4.01 3.10
CA LYS A 508 -41.42 4.88 1.95
C LYS A 508 -41.84 6.32 2.34
N LYS A 509 -41.74 6.69 3.62
CA LYS A 509 -42.02 8.04 4.15
C LYS A 509 -40.77 8.63 4.83
N VAL A 510 -39.60 8.45 4.22
CA VAL A 510 -38.36 9.08 4.66
C VAL A 510 -38.12 10.33 3.81
N PRO A 511 -38.37 11.56 4.32
CA PRO A 511 -37.76 12.75 3.74
C PRO A 511 -36.24 12.67 3.95
N VAL A 512 -35.46 13.06 2.95
CA VAL A 512 -34.01 13.25 3.10
C VAL A 512 -33.81 14.36 4.13
N SER A 513 -33.40 14.02 5.35
CA SER A 513 -33.22 15.03 6.39
C SER A 513 -31.90 15.77 6.19
N ASN A 514 -32.00 17.10 6.14
CA ASN A 514 -30.91 17.97 6.56
C ASN A 514 -30.92 17.98 8.10
N THR A 515 -29.72 17.88 8.70
CA THR A 515 -29.42 18.09 10.13
C THR A 515 -29.98 17.08 11.15
N MET A 516 -29.29 15.94 11.31
CA MET A 516 -28.36 15.63 12.40
C MET A 516 -27.60 14.37 11.96
N LYS A 517 -26.26 14.44 11.85
CA LYS A 517 -25.46 13.28 11.44
C LYS A 517 -25.58 12.22 12.55
N ASP A 518 -25.63 10.94 12.17
CA ASP A 518 -25.56 9.79 13.10
C ASP A 518 -24.34 9.83 14.06
N ASP A 519 -23.41 10.77 13.84
CA ASP A 519 -22.17 11.00 14.58
C ASP A 519 -22.36 11.73 15.93
N GLU A 520 -23.52 12.29 16.26
CA GLU A 520 -23.74 12.99 17.55
C GLU A 520 -24.43 12.15 18.64
N MET A 521 -24.84 10.90 18.36
CA MET A 521 -25.51 10.04 19.35
C MET A 521 -24.57 9.18 20.23
N MET A 522 -23.25 9.33 20.08
CA MET A 522 -22.25 8.58 20.85
C MET A 522 -21.63 9.37 22.03
N ALA A 523 -22.09 10.59 22.29
CA ALA A 523 -21.63 11.38 23.43
C ALA A 523 -22.83 11.93 24.20
N GLY A 524 -23.11 11.30 25.35
CA GLY A 524 -24.17 11.77 26.24
C GLY A 524 -24.52 10.75 27.32
N ASP A 525 -23.58 10.46 28.23
CA ASP A 525 -23.98 10.14 29.59
C ASP A 525 -24.70 11.38 30.13
N GLY A 526 -26.00 11.24 30.38
CA GLY A 526 -26.88 12.35 30.75
C GLY A 526 -27.89 11.91 31.80
N SER A 527 -27.42 11.85 33.05
CA SER A 527 -28.15 11.80 34.33
C SER A 527 -29.04 10.60 34.64
#